data_AF-A0A8J7S361-F1
#
_entry.id   AF-A0A8J7S361-F1
#
_cell.length_a   1.000
_cell.length_b   1.000
_cell.length_c   1.000
_cell.angle_alpha   90.00
_cell.angle_beta   90.00
_cell.angle_gamma   90.00
#
_symmetry.space_group_name_H-M   'P 1'
#
loop_
_entity.id
_entity.type
_entity.pdbx_description
1 polymer ?
#
loop_
_entity_poly.entity_id
_entity_poly.type
_entity_poly.pdbx_seq_one_letter_code
_entity_poly.pdbx_strand_id
1 'polypeptide(L)'
;MSDRLRGAPEGTTKTSHPIGAYAKWVEEIARLRAAFGAPVIALTGDRGGITASALRTALGGIERTGLIDWRDGAPRQLRDGLMDPPAAATALIVVVDPAVVKRAGAAARALAPDVMLYAGGIDPAICFETMERLGSPEAVVLDRDDPRHGQCLDTLRTLPRLRCVDYGRHAGADVRLIDCQLYTSCSSASVRIGRDVFDLCMGAPGLAFIDAALATLATVRVLGGDVTGAASRFAAGPDAHQTATTGN
;
A
#
# COMPACT_ATOMS: atom_id res chain seq x y z
N MET A 1 -13.41 -57.10 -4.25
CA MET A 1 -12.28 -57.84 -4.81
C MET A 1 -11.38 -56.85 -5.56
N SER A 2 -10.19 -56.63 -5.00
CA SER A 2 -8.97 -55.94 -5.48
C SER A 2 -9.08 -54.68 -6.36
N ASP A 3 -8.63 -53.50 -5.91
CA ASP A 3 -7.27 -53.09 -5.49
C ASP A 3 -6.31 -52.83 -6.67
N ARG A 4 -6.07 -51.55 -6.95
CA ARG A 4 -4.80 -50.99 -7.45
C ARG A 4 -4.71 -49.49 -7.15
N LEU A 5 -4.06 -49.20 -6.04
CA LEU A 5 -3.45 -47.91 -5.69
C LEU A 5 -2.35 -47.50 -6.70
N ARG A 6 -2.21 -46.18 -6.89
CA ARG A 6 -0.97 -45.35 -6.87
C ARG A 6 -0.86 -44.37 -8.04
N GLY A 7 -0.68 -43.10 -7.68
CA GLY A 7 -0.19 -42.07 -8.59
C GLY A 7 -0.62 -40.66 -8.20
N ALA A 8 -0.32 -40.21 -6.97
CA ALA A 8 -0.30 -38.77 -6.68
C ALA A 8 0.90 -38.14 -7.41
N PRO A 9 0.77 -36.99 -8.07
CA PRO A 9 1.94 -36.26 -8.55
C PRO A 9 2.59 -35.52 -7.37
N GLU A 10 3.52 -36.20 -6.70
CA GLU A 10 4.61 -35.55 -5.98
C GLU A 10 5.60 -34.97 -7.00
N GLY A 11 5.92 -33.68 -6.87
CA GLY A 11 6.91 -33.05 -7.73
C GLY A 11 6.86 -31.53 -7.67
N THR A 12 6.96 -30.96 -6.47
CA THR A 12 7.30 -29.54 -6.29
C THR A 12 8.67 -29.30 -6.92
N THR A 13 8.69 -28.66 -8.09
CA THR A 13 9.92 -28.14 -8.69
C THR A 13 10.43 -27.00 -7.81
N LYS A 14 11.30 -27.33 -6.86
CA LYS A 14 12.23 -26.37 -6.26
C LYS A 14 13.11 -25.83 -7.40
N THR A 15 12.75 -24.69 -7.94
CA THR A 15 13.63 -23.86 -8.77
C THR A 15 14.75 -23.32 -7.90
N SER A 16 15.73 -24.18 -7.61
CA SER A 16 17.01 -23.79 -7.03
C SER A 16 17.69 -22.84 -8.02
N HIS A 17 17.53 -21.54 -7.80
CA HIS A 17 18.35 -20.56 -8.50
C HIS A 17 19.79 -20.77 -8.00
N PRO A 18 20.78 -20.88 -8.88
CA PRO A 18 22.17 -20.93 -8.44
C PRO A 18 22.45 -19.69 -7.58
N ILE A 19 23.12 -19.87 -6.45
CA ILE A 19 23.31 -18.84 -5.41
C ILE A 19 23.82 -17.51 -6.01
N GLY A 20 24.66 -17.57 -7.05
CA GLY A 20 25.16 -16.40 -7.77
C GLY A 20 24.13 -15.64 -8.62
N ALA A 21 23.06 -16.29 -9.09
CA ALA A 21 21.97 -15.60 -9.77
C ALA A 21 21.11 -14.81 -8.77
N TYR A 22 20.83 -15.36 -7.59
CA TYR A 22 20.04 -14.68 -6.57
C TYR A 22 20.75 -13.43 -6.02
N ALA A 23 22.06 -13.50 -5.76
CA ALA A 23 22.83 -12.33 -5.31
C ALA A 23 22.81 -11.17 -6.33
N LYS A 24 23.05 -11.47 -7.62
CA LYS A 24 22.94 -10.48 -8.70
C LYS A 24 21.55 -9.86 -8.79
N TRP A 25 20.50 -10.66 -8.56
CA TRP A 25 19.12 -10.19 -8.53
C TRP A 25 18.86 -9.20 -7.39
N VAL A 26 19.40 -9.45 -6.20
CA VAL A 26 19.27 -8.54 -5.06
C VAL A 26 19.96 -7.21 -5.35
N GLU A 27 21.17 -7.25 -5.90
CA GLU A 27 21.92 -6.06 -6.32
C GLU A 27 21.16 -5.27 -7.40
N GLU A 28 20.54 -5.97 -8.35
CA GLU A 28 19.73 -5.34 -9.41
C GLU A 28 18.50 -4.64 -8.84
N ILE A 29 17.74 -5.29 -7.94
CA ILE A 29 16.59 -4.66 -7.27
C ILE A 29 17.03 -3.42 -6.49
N ALA A 30 18.12 -3.51 -5.72
CA ALA A 30 18.66 -2.37 -4.97
C ALA A 30 19.05 -1.20 -5.90
N ARG A 31 19.71 -1.51 -7.02
CA ARG A 31 20.08 -0.52 -8.04
C ARG A 31 18.85 0.14 -8.66
N LEU A 32 17.83 -0.64 -9.03
CA LEU A 32 16.61 -0.13 -9.62
C LEU A 32 15.80 0.71 -8.63
N ARG A 33 15.70 0.26 -7.38
CA ARG A 33 15.08 1.01 -6.29
C ARG A 33 15.76 2.37 -6.08
N ALA A 34 17.10 2.40 -6.08
CA ALA A 34 17.87 3.64 -5.96
C ALA A 34 17.68 4.57 -7.17
N ALA A 35 17.55 4.01 -8.38
CA ALA A 35 17.36 4.78 -9.60
C ALA A 35 15.92 5.30 -9.79
N PHE A 36 14.92 4.67 -9.18
CA PHE A 36 13.51 5.02 -9.37
C PHE A 36 13.17 6.45 -8.90
N GLY A 37 13.85 6.96 -7.87
CA GLY A 37 13.80 8.37 -7.47
C GLY A 37 12.49 8.89 -6.87
N ALA A 38 11.37 8.20 -7.04
CA ALA A 38 10.08 8.52 -6.43
C ALA A 38 9.81 7.63 -5.19
N PRO A 39 8.86 8.03 -4.32
CA PRO A 39 8.52 7.25 -3.13
C PRO A 39 7.97 5.85 -3.46
N VAL A 40 8.37 4.87 -2.65
CA VAL A 40 7.85 3.50 -2.65
C VAL A 40 6.98 3.30 -1.42
N ILE A 41 5.73 2.91 -1.66
CA ILE A 41 4.74 2.61 -0.64
C ILE A 41 4.56 1.09 -0.59
N ALA A 42 4.96 0.46 0.50
CA ALA A 42 4.61 -0.93 0.77
C ALA A 42 3.23 -0.98 1.45
N LEU A 43 2.29 -1.71 0.86
CA LEU A 43 0.91 -1.80 1.31
C LEU A 43 0.56 -3.24 1.68
N THR A 44 0.14 -3.46 2.91
CA THR A 44 -0.37 -4.75 3.38
C THR A 44 -1.69 -4.58 4.12
N GLY A 45 -2.45 -5.67 4.28
CA GLY A 45 -3.75 -5.66 4.94
C GLY A 45 -4.86 -6.25 4.08
N ASP A 46 -5.97 -6.61 4.71
CA ASP A 46 -7.11 -7.25 4.05
C ASP A 46 -7.76 -6.34 3.00
N ARG A 47 -7.63 -5.01 3.18
CA ARG A 47 -8.14 -3.99 2.26
C ARG A 47 -7.11 -3.50 1.24
N GLY A 48 -6.00 -4.22 1.06
CA GLY A 48 -4.88 -3.81 0.21
C GLY A 48 -5.28 -3.48 -1.24
N GLY A 49 -6.18 -4.26 -1.85
CA GLY A 49 -6.62 -4.02 -3.24
C GLY A 49 -7.38 -2.69 -3.42
N ILE A 50 -8.39 -2.45 -2.59
CA ILE A 50 -9.20 -1.21 -2.64
C ILE A 50 -8.33 0.00 -2.29
N THR A 51 -7.44 -0.14 -1.31
CA THR A 51 -6.53 0.92 -0.87
C THR A 51 -5.49 1.25 -1.94
N ALA A 52 -4.96 0.27 -2.66
CA ALA A 52 -4.07 0.50 -3.80
C ALA A 52 -4.76 1.30 -4.90
N SER A 53 -6.01 0.97 -5.21
CA SER A 53 -6.81 1.72 -6.19
C SER A 53 -7.02 3.18 -5.75
N ALA A 54 -7.40 3.40 -4.49
CA ALA A 54 -7.58 4.73 -3.92
C ALA A 54 -6.30 5.57 -3.96
N LEU A 55 -5.14 4.97 -3.63
CA LEU A 55 -3.83 5.60 -3.74
C LEU A 55 -3.52 6.04 -5.18
N ARG A 56 -3.79 5.19 -6.18
CA ARG A 56 -3.60 5.55 -7.59
C ARG A 56 -4.44 6.76 -7.97
N THR A 57 -5.73 6.77 -7.61
CA THR A 57 -6.59 7.93 -7.86
C THR A 57 -6.03 9.20 -7.21
N ALA A 58 -5.69 9.16 -5.93
CA ALA A 58 -5.19 10.32 -5.20
C ALA A 58 -3.86 10.86 -5.75
N LEU A 59 -2.98 9.96 -6.23
CA LEU A 59 -1.62 10.29 -6.69
C LEU A 59 -1.53 10.62 -8.19
N GLY A 60 -2.67 10.76 -8.87
CA GLY A 60 -2.75 11.24 -10.26
C GLY A 60 -2.98 10.18 -11.32
N GLY A 61 -3.51 9.01 -10.94
CA GLY A 61 -3.97 7.96 -11.84
C GLY A 61 -2.87 6.99 -12.29
N ILE A 62 -3.25 6.09 -13.19
CA ILE A 62 -2.40 4.98 -13.65
C ILE A 62 -1.15 5.46 -14.39
N GLU A 63 -1.26 6.59 -15.09
CA GLU A 63 -0.18 7.21 -15.87
C GLU A 63 0.91 7.83 -14.98
N ARG A 64 0.60 8.04 -13.69
CA ARG A 64 1.49 8.66 -12.72
C ARG A 64 1.88 7.73 -11.59
N THR A 65 1.40 6.48 -11.57
CA THR A 65 1.67 5.55 -10.48
C THR A 65 2.03 4.17 -10.99
N GLY A 66 3.17 3.66 -10.50
CA GLY A 66 3.49 2.24 -10.61
C GLY A 66 2.67 1.44 -9.61
N LEU A 67 2.18 0.26 -10.00
CA LEU A 67 1.55 -0.70 -9.10
C LEU A 67 2.17 -2.07 -9.32
N ILE A 68 2.69 -2.65 -8.25
CA ILE A 68 3.19 -4.02 -8.22
C ILE A 68 2.36 -4.80 -7.22
N ASP A 69 1.71 -5.85 -7.70
CA ASP A 69 1.07 -6.83 -6.83
C ASP A 69 2.07 -7.94 -6.52
N TRP A 70 2.67 -7.88 -5.32
CA TRP A 70 3.68 -8.81 -4.86
C TRP A 70 3.13 -9.84 -3.87
N ARG A 71 1.94 -10.37 -4.17
CA ARG A 71 1.31 -11.46 -3.40
C ARG A 71 1.58 -12.86 -3.97
N ASP A 72 1.89 -12.95 -5.27
CA ASP A 72 2.11 -14.23 -5.95
C ASP A 72 3.59 -14.68 -6.00
N GLY A 73 4.50 -13.86 -5.46
CA GLY A 73 5.78 -14.36 -4.98
C GLY A 73 6.94 -14.45 -5.98
N ALA A 74 6.96 -13.69 -7.07
CA ALA A 74 8.13 -13.62 -7.94
C ALA A 74 8.94 -12.33 -7.71
N PRO A 75 10.22 -12.39 -7.29
CA PRO A 75 11.15 -11.24 -7.34
C PRO A 75 11.21 -10.58 -8.73
N ARG A 76 10.88 -11.34 -9.77
CA ARG A 76 10.73 -10.85 -11.14
C ARG A 76 9.64 -9.79 -11.30
N GLN A 77 8.47 -9.93 -10.67
CA GLN A 77 7.42 -8.92 -10.74
C GLN A 77 7.89 -7.59 -10.14
N LEU A 78 8.66 -7.67 -9.05
CA LEU A 78 9.25 -6.50 -8.42
C LEU A 78 10.26 -5.80 -9.35
N ARG A 79 11.16 -6.56 -9.98
CA ARG A 79 12.10 -6.00 -10.96
C ARG A 79 11.37 -5.42 -12.17
N ASP A 80 10.45 -6.16 -12.76
CA ASP A 80 9.78 -5.75 -13.99
C ASP A 80 9.00 -4.44 -13.76
N GLY A 81 8.34 -4.28 -12.60
CA GLY A 81 7.68 -3.03 -12.24
C GLY A 81 8.63 -1.87 -11.88
N LEU A 82 9.88 -2.16 -11.48
CA LEU A 82 10.93 -1.15 -11.26
C LEU A 82 11.69 -0.77 -12.55
N MET A 83 11.69 -1.63 -13.56
CA MET A 83 12.40 -1.42 -14.84
C MET A 83 11.64 -0.49 -15.79
N ASP A 84 10.31 -0.49 -15.74
CA ASP A 84 9.46 0.31 -16.62
C ASP A 84 8.50 1.19 -15.81
N PRO A 85 9.02 2.13 -15.01
CA PRO A 85 8.17 3.06 -14.31
C PRO A 85 7.59 4.10 -15.28
N PRO A 86 6.38 4.62 -15.03
CA PRO A 86 5.93 5.80 -15.73
C PRO A 86 6.97 6.92 -15.60
N ALA A 87 7.35 7.57 -16.70
CA ALA A 87 8.44 8.55 -16.72
C ALA A 87 8.26 9.73 -15.75
N ALA A 88 7.02 9.96 -15.28
CA ALA A 88 6.64 10.97 -14.31
C ALA A 88 5.94 10.37 -13.07
N ALA A 89 6.35 9.16 -12.67
CA ALA A 89 5.76 8.47 -11.53
C ALA A 89 5.86 9.30 -10.24
N THR A 90 4.72 9.55 -9.61
CA THR A 90 4.61 10.22 -8.31
C THR A 90 4.86 9.26 -7.16
N ALA A 91 4.63 7.95 -7.37
CA ALA A 91 4.99 6.89 -6.44
C ALA A 91 4.97 5.51 -7.13
N LEU A 92 5.61 4.53 -6.48
CA LEU A 92 5.41 3.11 -6.71
C LEU A 92 4.65 2.51 -5.53
N ILE A 93 3.50 1.88 -5.82
CA ILE A 93 2.70 1.17 -4.82
C ILE A 93 3.01 -0.32 -4.96
N VAL A 94 3.44 -0.94 -3.87
CA VAL A 94 3.72 -2.39 -3.83
C VAL A 94 2.77 -3.03 -2.83
N VAL A 95 1.80 -3.79 -3.32
CA VAL A 95 0.93 -4.60 -2.46
C VAL A 95 1.70 -5.84 -2.05
N VAL A 96 1.92 -6.04 -0.76
CA VAL A 96 2.79 -7.11 -0.23
C VAL A 96 2.01 -8.12 0.59
N ASP A 97 2.30 -9.39 0.34
CA ASP A 97 1.95 -10.50 1.22
C ASP A 97 3.11 -10.76 2.22
N PRO A 98 2.88 -10.76 3.54
CA PRO A 98 3.90 -11.04 4.55
C PRO A 98 4.68 -12.36 4.32
N ALA A 99 4.01 -13.42 3.89
CA ALA A 99 4.65 -14.72 3.61
C ALA A 99 5.51 -14.68 2.34
N VAL A 100 5.16 -13.85 1.35
CA VAL A 100 6.05 -13.57 0.20
C VAL A 100 7.28 -12.81 0.66
N VAL A 101 7.11 -11.73 1.42
CA VAL A 101 8.23 -10.92 1.95
C VAL A 101 9.20 -11.80 2.75
N LYS A 102 8.66 -12.67 3.60
CA LYS A 102 9.44 -13.64 4.38
C LYS A 102 10.28 -14.57 3.51
N ARG A 103 9.70 -15.12 2.43
CA ARG A 103 10.40 -16.01 1.49
C ARG A 103 11.41 -15.27 0.62
N ALA A 104 11.13 -14.01 0.28
CA ALA A 104 11.95 -13.20 -0.61
C ALA A 104 13.28 -12.73 0.02
N GLY A 105 13.41 -12.75 1.35
CA GLY A 105 14.68 -12.55 2.05
C GLY A 105 15.36 -11.22 1.71
N ALA A 106 16.62 -11.26 1.30
CA ALA A 106 17.41 -10.06 0.99
C ALA A 106 16.82 -9.23 -0.16
N ALA A 107 16.12 -9.85 -1.11
CA ALA A 107 15.44 -9.12 -2.18
C ALA A 107 14.31 -8.23 -1.66
N ALA A 108 13.61 -8.65 -0.59
CA ALA A 108 12.59 -7.83 0.06
C ALA A 108 13.22 -6.64 0.78
N ARG A 109 14.36 -6.85 1.44
CA ARG A 109 15.10 -5.78 2.10
C ARG A 109 15.63 -4.73 1.12
N ALA A 110 15.99 -5.15 -0.10
CA ALA A 110 16.43 -4.26 -1.16
C ALA A 110 15.32 -3.32 -1.67
N LEU A 111 14.05 -3.62 -1.39
CA LEU A 111 12.93 -2.73 -1.74
C LEU A 111 12.96 -1.43 -0.94
N ALA A 112 13.32 -1.49 0.35
CA ALA A 112 13.46 -0.32 1.23
C ALA A 112 12.34 0.74 1.01
N PRO A 113 11.08 0.41 1.35
CA PRO A 113 9.97 1.32 1.13
C PRO A 113 10.13 2.57 1.99
N ASP A 114 9.70 3.72 1.48
CA ASP A 114 9.70 4.98 2.25
C ASP A 114 8.57 4.99 3.28
N VAL A 115 7.43 4.38 2.91
CA VAL A 115 6.24 4.29 3.75
C VAL A 115 5.72 2.85 3.77
N MET A 116 5.39 2.36 4.95
CA MET A 116 4.59 1.15 5.13
C MET A 116 3.15 1.53 5.50
N LEU A 117 2.19 1.15 4.68
CA LEU A 117 0.77 1.33 4.92
C LEU A 117 0.13 0.02 5.36
N TYR A 118 -0.46 0.04 6.55
CA TYR A 118 -1.24 -1.07 7.08
C TYR A 118 -2.74 -0.80 6.94
N ALA A 119 -3.38 -1.49 6.01
CA ALA A 119 -4.80 -1.36 5.69
C ALA A 119 -5.72 -2.29 6.50
N GLY A 120 -5.37 -2.58 7.77
CA GLY A 120 -6.16 -3.39 8.70
C GLY A 120 -6.17 -4.90 8.42
N GLY A 121 -6.74 -5.67 9.36
CA GLY A 121 -6.99 -7.10 9.21
C GLY A 121 -5.85 -8.05 9.61
N ILE A 122 -4.59 -7.62 9.52
CA ILE A 122 -3.41 -8.46 9.79
C ILE A 122 -2.96 -8.33 11.25
N ASP A 123 -2.32 -9.38 11.78
CA ASP A 123 -1.70 -9.33 13.09
C ASP A 123 -0.54 -8.29 13.13
N PRO A 124 -0.50 -7.39 14.13
CA PRO A 124 0.57 -6.39 14.29
C PRO A 124 1.99 -6.96 14.25
N ALA A 125 2.22 -8.13 14.85
CA ALA A 125 3.54 -8.75 14.88
C ALA A 125 3.96 -9.20 13.47
N ILE A 126 3.01 -9.69 12.67
CA ILE A 126 3.25 -10.01 11.25
C ILE A 126 3.55 -8.74 10.46
N CYS A 127 2.81 -7.66 10.68
CA CYS A 127 3.08 -6.37 10.02
C CYS A 127 4.46 -5.82 10.38
N PHE A 128 4.85 -5.90 11.65
CA PHE A 128 6.15 -5.46 12.13
C PHE A 128 7.29 -6.30 11.55
N GLU A 129 7.18 -7.64 11.60
CA GLU A 129 8.17 -8.54 10.98
C GLU A 129 8.31 -8.23 9.48
N THR A 130 7.20 -7.99 8.79
CA THR A 130 7.19 -7.61 7.36
C THR A 130 7.95 -6.31 7.14
N MET A 131 7.70 -5.30 7.97
CA MET A 131 8.37 -4.00 7.92
C MET A 131 9.90 -4.11 8.13
N GLU A 132 10.34 -4.88 9.12
CA GLU A 132 11.77 -5.13 9.37
C GLU A 132 12.44 -5.84 8.19
N ARG A 133 11.76 -6.82 7.60
CA ARG A 133 12.24 -7.56 6.43
C ARG A 133 12.32 -6.71 5.16
N LEU A 134 11.43 -5.73 5.02
CA LEU A 134 11.43 -4.78 3.90
C LEU A 134 12.51 -3.70 4.00
N GLY A 135 13.18 -3.57 5.16
CA GLY A 135 14.29 -2.62 5.33
C GLY A 135 13.98 -1.42 6.22
N SER A 136 12.92 -1.47 7.04
CA SER A 136 12.56 -0.43 8.02
C SER A 136 12.28 0.94 7.37
N PRO A 137 11.02 1.22 6.98
CA PRO A 137 10.63 2.47 6.33
C PRO A 137 10.84 3.68 7.24
N GLU A 138 10.78 4.87 6.65
CA GLU A 138 10.85 6.13 7.42
C GLU A 138 9.54 6.47 8.13
N ALA A 139 8.43 5.96 7.60
CA ALA A 139 7.11 6.18 8.16
C ALA A 139 6.20 4.98 8.03
N VAL A 140 5.22 4.93 8.93
CA VAL A 140 4.16 3.94 8.96
C VAL A 140 2.81 4.62 9.08
N VAL A 141 1.83 4.11 8.34
CA VAL A 141 0.43 4.54 8.40
C VAL A 141 -0.41 3.41 8.97
N LEU A 142 -1.16 3.70 10.05
CA LEU A 142 -1.91 2.70 10.80
C LEU A 142 -3.40 3.03 10.91
N ASP A 143 -4.22 1.98 10.86
CA ASP A 143 -5.62 2.05 11.25
C ASP A 143 -5.74 2.21 12.77
N ARG A 144 -6.18 3.38 13.22
CA ARG A 144 -6.38 3.71 14.64
C ARG A 144 -7.56 2.97 15.26
N ASP A 145 -8.51 2.57 14.43
CA ASP A 145 -9.72 1.88 14.89
C ASP A 145 -9.50 0.36 14.97
N ASP A 146 -8.38 -0.17 14.47
CA ASP A 146 -8.03 -1.60 14.64
C ASP A 146 -7.88 -1.90 16.14
N PRO A 147 -8.58 -2.91 16.70
CA PRO A 147 -8.49 -3.28 18.11
C PRO A 147 -7.06 -3.58 18.59
N ARG A 148 -6.15 -3.89 17.66
CA ARG A 148 -4.76 -4.23 17.93
C ARG A 148 -3.81 -3.02 17.80
N HIS A 149 -4.33 -1.83 17.52
CA HIS A 149 -3.53 -0.59 17.36
C HIS A 149 -2.57 -0.33 18.51
N GLY A 150 -3.00 -0.55 19.76
CA GLY A 150 -2.13 -0.39 20.93
C GLY A 150 -0.88 -1.27 20.89
N GLN A 151 -1.02 -2.52 20.43
CA GLN A 151 0.10 -3.46 20.27
C GLN A 151 1.05 -3.01 19.15
N CYS A 152 0.50 -2.46 18.05
CA CYS A 152 1.32 -1.83 17.01
C CYS A 152 2.16 -0.70 17.61
N LEU A 153 1.54 0.24 18.32
CA LEU A 153 2.26 1.38 18.89
C LEU A 153 3.35 0.97 19.87
N ASP A 154 3.10 -0.01 20.75
CA ASP A 154 4.11 -0.50 21.69
C ASP A 154 5.34 -1.04 20.97
N THR A 155 5.12 -1.75 19.86
CA THR A 155 6.20 -2.26 19.03
C THR A 155 6.95 -1.13 18.31
N LEU A 156 6.23 -0.15 17.75
CA LEU A 156 6.84 0.96 17.02
C LEU A 156 7.59 1.95 17.92
N ARG A 157 7.23 2.06 19.20
CA ARG A 157 7.98 2.87 20.19
C ARG A 157 9.44 2.43 20.35
N THR A 158 9.75 1.17 19.99
CA THR A 158 11.13 0.67 19.96
C THR A 158 11.94 1.24 18.78
N LEU A 159 11.29 1.91 17.83
CA LEU A 159 11.87 2.53 16.64
C LEU A 159 11.69 4.07 16.69
N PRO A 160 12.46 4.79 17.51
CA PRO A 160 12.20 6.20 17.84
C PRO A 160 12.32 7.19 16.65
N ARG A 161 12.84 6.74 15.50
CA ARG A 161 12.94 7.55 14.28
C ARG A 161 11.78 7.34 13.30
N LEU A 162 10.94 6.34 13.55
CA LEU A 162 9.82 6.01 12.67
C LEU A 162 8.67 6.99 12.90
N ARG A 163 8.24 7.68 11.85
CA ARG A 163 7.05 8.54 11.91
C ARG A 163 5.80 7.67 11.84
N CYS A 164 4.91 7.79 12.81
CA CYS A 164 3.61 7.12 12.80
C CYS A 164 2.53 8.12 12.48
N VAL A 165 1.65 7.80 11.53
CA VAL A 165 0.43 8.57 11.23
C VAL A 165 -0.77 7.64 11.31
N ASP A 166 -1.74 8.06 12.11
CA ASP A 166 -2.94 7.29 12.38
C ASP A 166 -4.11 7.79 11.52
N TYR A 167 -4.91 6.87 10.98
CA TYR A 167 -6.18 7.19 10.31
C TYR A 167 -7.34 6.46 10.98
N GLY A 168 -8.56 7.02 10.90
CA GLY A 168 -9.76 6.35 11.43
C GLY A 168 -10.79 7.33 12.01
N ARG A 169 -11.77 6.81 12.73
CA ARG A 169 -12.83 7.56 13.45
C ARG A 169 -12.36 8.05 14.81
N HIS A 170 -11.44 7.30 15.42
CA HIS A 170 -10.94 7.57 16.76
C HIS A 170 -10.48 9.03 16.91
N ALA A 171 -10.75 9.61 18.08
CA ALA A 171 -10.53 11.04 18.30
C ALA A 171 -9.08 11.49 18.12
N GLY A 172 -8.14 10.59 18.41
CA GLY A 172 -6.69 10.79 18.25
C GLY A 172 -6.10 10.40 16.90
N ALA A 173 -6.91 10.08 15.88
CA ALA A 173 -6.41 9.86 14.52
C ALA A 173 -5.94 11.19 13.89
N ASP A 174 -4.83 11.15 13.15
CA ASP A 174 -4.28 12.31 12.42
C ASP A 174 -5.09 12.66 11.18
N VAL A 175 -5.64 11.63 10.52
CA VAL A 175 -6.62 11.73 9.44
C VAL A 175 -7.91 11.12 9.95
N ARG A 176 -8.82 11.99 10.38
CA ARG A 176 -9.98 11.59 11.18
C ARG A 176 -11.29 11.69 10.41
N LEU A 177 -12.06 10.61 10.41
CA LEU A 177 -13.45 10.61 9.96
C LEU A 177 -14.33 11.33 11.00
N ILE A 178 -15.08 12.34 10.53
CA ILE A 178 -15.96 13.18 11.34
C ILE A 178 -17.40 12.73 11.21
N ASP A 179 -17.84 12.60 9.97
CA ASP A 179 -19.18 12.14 9.62
C ASP A 179 -19.09 11.26 8.38
N CYS A 180 -20.02 10.33 8.25
CA CYS A 180 -20.11 9.41 7.13
C CYS A 180 -21.57 9.10 6.83
N GLN A 181 -21.98 9.29 5.58
CA GLN A 181 -23.29 8.93 5.08
C GLN A 181 -23.12 7.89 3.97
N LEU A 182 -23.79 6.75 4.15
CA LEU A 182 -23.78 5.66 3.20
C LEU A 182 -25.10 5.65 2.45
N TYR A 183 -25.01 5.71 1.13
CA TYR A 183 -26.15 5.60 0.23
C TYR A 183 -26.07 4.28 -0.54
N THR A 184 -27.11 4.00 -1.32
CA THR A 184 -27.19 2.77 -2.12
C THR A 184 -26.17 2.71 -3.25
N SER A 185 -25.80 3.85 -3.83
CA SER A 185 -24.88 3.94 -4.98
C SER A 185 -23.58 4.69 -4.69
N CYS A 186 -23.50 5.41 -3.57
CA CYS A 186 -22.35 6.22 -3.23
C CYS A 186 -22.15 6.31 -1.71
N SER A 187 -21.03 6.89 -1.30
CA SER A 187 -20.76 7.21 0.09
C SER A 187 -20.19 8.63 0.17
N SER A 188 -20.56 9.36 1.21
CA SER A 188 -20.04 10.68 1.53
C SER A 188 -19.39 10.67 2.90
N ALA A 189 -18.33 11.44 3.08
CA ALA A 189 -17.70 11.61 4.38
C ALA A 189 -17.05 12.98 4.55
N SER A 190 -17.11 13.49 5.77
CA SER A 190 -16.32 14.63 6.20
C SER A 190 -15.09 14.14 6.95
N VAL A 191 -13.90 14.55 6.51
CA VAL A 191 -12.61 14.11 7.03
C VAL A 191 -11.83 15.31 7.53
N ARG A 192 -11.28 15.22 8.73
CA ARG A 192 -10.41 16.25 9.31
C ARG A 192 -8.95 15.83 9.23
N ILE A 193 -8.11 16.73 8.75
CA ILE A 193 -6.66 16.55 8.68
C ILE A 193 -6.02 17.81 9.27
N GLY A 194 -5.45 17.68 10.47
CA GLY A 194 -5.00 18.85 11.21
C GLY A 194 -6.19 19.77 11.55
N ARG A 195 -6.18 21.00 11.01
CA ARG A 195 -7.24 22.00 11.21
C ARG A 195 -8.28 22.02 10.08
N ASP A 196 -7.96 21.40 8.95
CA ASP A 196 -8.77 21.46 7.75
C ASP A 196 -9.79 20.32 7.73
N VAL A 197 -10.96 20.60 7.16
CA VAL A 197 -12.03 19.62 6.94
C VAL A 197 -12.28 19.51 5.45
N PHE A 198 -12.32 18.29 4.96
CA PHE A 198 -12.54 17.94 3.56
C PHE A 198 -13.80 17.07 3.45
N ASP A 199 -14.67 17.42 2.51
CA ASP A 199 -15.80 16.57 2.17
C ASP A 199 -15.42 15.69 0.97
N LEU A 200 -15.54 14.38 1.16
CA LEU A 200 -15.26 13.35 0.19
C LEU A 200 -16.59 12.79 -0.31
N CYS A 201 -16.73 12.64 -1.62
CA CYS A 201 -17.81 11.89 -2.24
C CYS A 201 -17.19 10.75 -3.03
N MET A 202 -17.63 9.52 -2.81
CA MET A 202 -17.14 8.36 -3.53
C MET A 202 -18.26 7.74 -4.34
N GLY A 203 -17.99 7.48 -5.61
CA GLY A 203 -18.93 6.82 -6.54
C GLY A 203 -19.17 5.34 -6.25
N ALA A 204 -18.92 4.88 -5.01
CA ALA A 204 -19.16 3.51 -4.58
C ALA A 204 -19.73 3.47 -3.15
N PRO A 205 -20.70 2.58 -2.87
CA PRO A 205 -21.27 2.43 -1.55
C PRO A 205 -20.34 1.63 -0.62
N GLY A 206 -20.28 2.03 0.65
CA GLY A 206 -19.72 1.23 1.73
C GLY A 206 -18.51 1.83 2.45
N LEU A 207 -18.36 1.44 3.72
CA LEU A 207 -17.30 1.93 4.61
C LEU A 207 -15.88 1.55 4.14
N ALA A 208 -15.72 0.43 3.44
CA ALA A 208 -14.40 -0.01 2.98
C ALA A 208 -13.73 1.03 2.05
N PHE A 209 -14.51 1.74 1.24
CA PHE A 209 -14.00 2.81 0.39
C PHE A 209 -13.62 4.05 1.21
N ILE A 210 -14.37 4.37 2.27
CA ILE A 210 -14.07 5.49 3.17
C ILE A 210 -12.76 5.21 3.89
N ASP A 211 -12.62 4.01 4.45
CA ASP A 211 -11.40 3.59 5.15
C ASP A 211 -10.18 3.64 4.20
N ALA A 212 -10.34 3.19 2.95
CA ALA A 212 -9.30 3.27 1.94
C ALA A 212 -8.93 4.72 1.59
N ALA A 213 -9.91 5.63 1.53
CA ALA A 213 -9.67 7.05 1.31
C ALA A 213 -8.93 7.70 2.49
N LEU A 214 -9.30 7.38 3.74
CA LEU A 214 -8.60 7.86 4.94
C LEU A 214 -7.13 7.39 4.97
N ALA A 215 -6.91 6.09 4.73
CA ALA A 215 -5.58 5.50 4.62
C ALA A 215 -4.73 6.18 3.52
N THR A 216 -5.36 6.46 2.38
CA THR A 216 -4.73 7.16 1.26
C THR A 216 -4.32 8.58 1.62
N LEU A 217 -5.23 9.37 2.22
CA LEU A 217 -4.93 10.75 2.62
C LEU A 217 -3.85 10.81 3.71
N ALA A 218 -3.84 9.85 4.64
CA ALA A 218 -2.78 9.70 5.62
C ALA A 218 -1.43 9.41 4.96
N THR A 219 -1.41 8.55 3.95
CA THR A 219 -0.20 8.23 3.17
C THR A 219 0.31 9.43 2.38
N VAL A 220 -0.57 10.15 1.69
CA VAL A 220 -0.20 11.39 0.97
C VAL A 220 0.38 12.43 1.93
N ARG A 221 -0.23 12.59 3.11
CA ARG A 221 0.27 13.48 4.16
C ARG A 221 1.67 13.09 4.66
N VAL A 222 1.91 11.80 4.90
CA VAL A 222 3.22 11.28 5.34
C VAL A 222 4.30 11.55 4.29
N LEU A 223 3.96 11.41 3.02
CA LEU A 223 4.84 11.70 1.89
C LEU A 223 5.07 13.20 1.66
N GLY A 224 4.38 14.08 2.40
CA GLY A 224 4.45 15.52 2.19
C GLY A 224 3.77 15.98 0.89
N GLY A 225 2.87 15.18 0.34
CA GLY A 225 2.13 15.49 -0.88
C GLY A 225 0.96 16.45 -0.67
N ASP A 226 0.34 16.86 -1.79
CA ASP A 226 -0.83 17.74 -1.79
C ASP A 226 -2.11 16.96 -1.37
N VAL A 227 -2.42 17.04 -0.08
CA VAL A 227 -3.60 16.41 0.52
C VAL A 227 -4.90 17.01 -0.02
N THR A 228 -4.93 18.32 -0.28
CA THR A 228 -6.12 19.00 -0.82
C THR A 228 -6.42 18.51 -2.23
N GLY A 229 -5.40 18.45 -3.09
CA GLY A 229 -5.53 17.87 -4.43
C GLY A 229 -5.85 16.38 -4.41
N ALA A 230 -5.35 15.62 -3.44
CA ALA A 230 -5.72 14.22 -3.27
C ALA A 230 -7.20 14.06 -2.86
N ALA A 231 -7.67 14.86 -1.90
CA ALA A 231 -9.07 14.86 -1.46
C ALA A 231 -10.04 15.23 -2.58
N SER A 232 -9.72 16.26 -3.38
CA SER A 232 -10.57 16.70 -4.49
C SER A 232 -10.72 15.63 -5.58
N ARG A 233 -9.71 14.79 -5.81
CA ARG A 233 -9.79 13.66 -6.76
C ARG A 233 -10.78 12.59 -6.35
N PHE A 234 -11.08 12.45 -5.06
CA PHE A 234 -12.20 11.58 -4.65
C PHE A 234 -13.53 12.23 -4.99
N ALA A 235 -13.71 13.51 -4.66
CA ALA A 235 -14.95 14.26 -4.90
C ALA A 235 -15.34 14.35 -6.39
N ALA A 236 -14.37 14.23 -7.30
CA ALA A 236 -14.57 14.41 -8.72
C ALA A 236 -15.24 13.19 -9.43
N GLY A 237 -15.37 12.04 -8.76
CA GLY A 237 -15.88 10.81 -9.37
C GLY A 237 -14.99 10.25 -10.51
N PRO A 238 -15.29 9.07 -11.06
CA PRO A 238 -14.46 8.43 -12.10
C PRO A 238 -14.34 9.20 -13.44
N ASP A 239 -15.03 10.34 -13.64
CA ASP A 239 -15.13 11.01 -14.94
C ASP A 239 -14.46 12.40 -15.04
N ALA A 240 -13.86 12.93 -13.96
CA ALA A 240 -13.33 14.29 -13.97
C ALA A 240 -12.02 14.51 -14.77
N HIS A 241 -11.45 13.46 -15.35
CA HIS A 241 -10.26 13.57 -16.19
C HIS A 241 -10.54 13.62 -17.71
N GLN A 242 -11.80 13.66 -18.15
CA GLN A 242 -12.15 13.75 -19.59
C GLN A 242 -12.65 15.12 -20.09
N THR A 243 -12.85 16.13 -19.24
CA THR A 243 -13.47 17.41 -19.67
C THR A 243 -12.52 18.60 -19.86
N ALA A 244 -11.20 18.40 -19.81
CA ALA A 244 -10.23 19.51 -19.94
C ALA A 244 -9.47 19.58 -21.28
N THR A 245 -9.87 18.85 -22.32
CA THR A 245 -9.16 18.85 -23.63
C THR A 245 -10.07 18.99 -24.86
N THR A 246 -11.22 19.67 -24.74
CA THR A 246 -11.96 20.13 -25.91
C THR A 246 -12.57 21.50 -25.64
N GLY A 247 -11.79 22.57 -25.88
CA GLY A 247 -12.26 23.93 -25.66
C GLY A 247 -11.20 25.01 -25.87
N ASN A 248 -10.51 25.00 -27.01
CA ASN A 248 -10.19 26.17 -27.83
C ASN A 248 -9.48 25.76 -29.12
#